data_AF-A0A956HL64-F1
#
_entry.id   AF-A0A956HL64-F1
#
_cell.length_a   1.000
_cell.length_b   1.000
_cell.length_c   1.000
_cell.angle_alpha   90.00
_cell.angle_beta   90.00
_cell.angle_gamma   90.00
#
_symmetry.space_group_name_H-M   'P 1'
#
loop_
_entity.id
_entity.type
_entity.pdbx_description
1 polymer ?
#
loop_
_entity_poly.entity_id
_entity_poly.type
_entity_poly.pdbx_seq_one_letter_code
_entity_poly.pdbx_strand_id
1 'polypeptide(L)'
;MSAVVLVFLFAYGAVRLTLWLRGQVRYALARGELPVIPEHMSLPAHLPSGLRRFLECCHAERVKLVESIRAIAKVLYTDPDVPLGCVRDFRYRVAVFNAWAAASRWQRSLESLDEVDRHRLLSLGFDPREVLRSSATLGESVRVTSRARALEPFAVDGVRITCEAVEELARVLELLEARLCALGHHPYRAC
;
A
#
# COMPACT_ATOMS: atom_id res chain seq x y z
N MET A 1 46.48 1.38 0.10
CA MET A 1 45.47 0.30 0.12
C MET A 1 46.14 -0.99 -0.29
N SER A 2 46.16 -2.00 0.59
CA SER A 2 46.80 -3.31 0.30
C SER A 2 46.01 -4.08 -0.75
N ALA A 3 46.67 -4.85 -1.63
CA ALA A 3 46.03 -5.67 -2.67
C ALA A 3 44.90 -6.57 -2.14
N VAL A 4 45.03 -7.04 -0.90
CA VAL A 4 44.02 -7.79 -0.15
C VAL A 4 42.69 -7.04 -0.04
N VAL A 5 42.72 -5.73 0.29
CA VAL A 5 41.51 -4.90 0.40
C VAL A 5 40.84 -4.76 -0.96
N LEU A 6 41.62 -4.63 -2.04
CA LEU A 6 41.09 -4.51 -3.40
C LEU A 6 40.38 -5.79 -3.85
N VAL A 7 40.96 -6.96 -3.54
CA VAL A 7 40.35 -8.26 -3.83
C VAL A 7 39.02 -8.44 -3.09
N PHE A 8 38.96 -8.10 -1.80
CA PHE A 8 37.71 -8.17 -1.04
C PHE A 8 36.64 -7.21 -1.55
N LEU A 9 37.02 -5.98 -1.92
CA LEU A 9 36.08 -5.02 -2.52
C LEU A 9 35.54 -5.51 -3.86
N PHE A 10 36.39 -6.08 -4.71
CA PHE A 10 35.98 -6.64 -5.99
C PHE A 10 35.04 -7.83 -5.80
N ALA A 11 35.39 -8.78 -4.92
CA ALA A 11 34.54 -9.92 -4.59
C ALA A 11 33.18 -9.47 -4.04
N TYR A 12 33.17 -8.50 -3.12
CA TYR A 12 31.95 -7.91 -2.58
C TYR A 12 31.08 -7.26 -3.67
N GLY A 13 31.69 -6.46 -4.54
CA GLY A 13 31.01 -5.82 -5.66
C GLY A 13 30.41 -6.84 -6.64
N ALA A 14 31.17 -7.88 -6.98
CA ALA A 14 30.71 -8.95 -7.88
C ALA A 14 29.53 -9.73 -7.29
N VAL A 15 29.58 -10.09 -6.00
CA VAL A 15 28.45 -10.73 -5.30
C VAL A 15 27.23 -9.83 -5.33
N ARG A 16 27.39 -8.55 -4.97
CA ARG A 16 26.26 -7.60 -4.91
C ARG A 16 25.63 -7.37 -6.29
N LEU A 17 26.44 -7.27 -7.34
CA LEU A 17 25.97 -7.16 -8.71
C LEU A 17 25.18 -8.40 -9.14
N THR A 18 25.68 -9.59 -8.79
CA THR A 18 25.02 -10.87 -9.13
C THR A 18 23.67 -10.98 -8.43
N LEU A 19 23.58 -10.64 -7.14
CA LEU A 19 22.33 -10.63 -6.38
C LEU A 19 21.34 -9.61 -6.94
N TRP A 20 21.82 -8.42 -7.31
CA TRP A 20 21.00 -7.40 -7.94
C TRP A 20 20.45 -7.86 -9.30
N LEU A 21 21.28 -8.42 -10.18
CA LEU A 21 20.85 -8.95 -11.48
C LEU A 21 19.81 -10.06 -11.31
N ARG A 22 20.03 -11.00 -10.38
CA ARG A 22 19.06 -12.04 -10.04
C ARG A 22 17.74 -11.42 -9.57
N GLY A 23 17.80 -10.35 -8.79
CA GLY A 23 16.64 -9.59 -8.36
C GLY A 23 15.87 -8.94 -9.51
N GLN A 24 16.58 -8.33 -10.47
CA GLN A 24 15.96 -7.76 -11.68
C GLN A 24 15.25 -8.83 -12.51
N VAL A 25 15.86 -10.00 -12.68
CA VAL A 25 15.22 -11.12 -13.40
C VAL A 25 13.97 -11.60 -12.67
N ARG A 26 14.03 -11.80 -11.35
CA ARG A 26 12.85 -12.17 -10.55
C ARG A 26 11.73 -11.15 -10.69
N TYR A 27 12.06 -9.85 -10.62
CA TYR A 27 11.08 -8.79 -10.81
C TYR A 27 10.48 -8.82 -12.22
N ALA A 28 11.29 -9.02 -13.26
CA ALA A 28 10.82 -9.08 -14.64
C ALA A 28 9.80 -10.22 -14.85
N LEU A 29 10.05 -11.38 -14.23
CA LEU A 29 9.14 -12.54 -14.27
C LEU A 29 7.86 -12.29 -13.46
N ALA A 30 7.97 -11.69 -12.27
CA ALA A 30 6.84 -11.46 -11.37
C ALA A 30 6.05 -10.18 -11.68
N ARG A 31 6.51 -9.31 -12.59
CA ARG A 31 5.88 -8.00 -12.85
C ARG A 31 4.42 -8.12 -13.30
N GLY A 32 4.08 -9.20 -13.99
CA GLY A 32 2.72 -9.50 -14.43
C GLY A 32 1.77 -9.90 -13.30
N GLU A 33 2.31 -10.36 -12.16
CA GLU A 33 1.53 -10.80 -10.99
C GLU A 33 1.29 -9.65 -9.99
N LEU A 34 1.92 -8.50 -10.19
CA LEU A 34 1.75 -7.34 -9.32
C LEU A 34 0.34 -6.75 -9.47
N PRO A 35 -0.26 -6.25 -8.37
CA PRO A 35 -1.60 -5.70 -8.40
C PRO A 35 -1.72 -4.59 -9.45
N VAL A 36 -2.77 -4.69 -10.25
CA VAL A 36 -3.04 -3.75 -11.34
C VAL A 36 -3.51 -2.43 -10.76
N ILE A 37 -2.99 -1.33 -11.28
CA ILE A 37 -3.45 0.00 -10.88
C ILE A 37 -4.89 0.14 -11.36
N PRO A 38 -5.85 0.45 -10.48
CA PRO A 38 -7.24 0.62 -10.87
C PRO A 38 -7.40 1.63 -11.99
N GLU A 39 -8.17 1.26 -13.01
CA GLU A 39 -8.56 2.20 -14.07
C GLU A 39 -9.53 3.26 -13.53
N HIS A 40 -9.64 4.37 -14.26
CA HIS A 40 -10.52 5.46 -13.87
C HIS A 40 -11.97 4.99 -13.70
N MET A 41 -12.55 5.29 -12.54
CA MET A 41 -13.92 4.93 -12.21
C MET A 41 -14.93 5.99 -12.69
N SER A 42 -15.98 5.55 -13.38
CA SER A 42 -17.15 6.39 -13.64
C SER A 42 -18.01 6.55 -12.38
N LEU A 43 -18.20 7.78 -11.93
CA LEU A 43 -18.96 8.07 -10.72
C LEU A 43 -20.48 7.89 -10.93
N PRO A 44 -21.21 7.26 -9.99
CA PRO A 44 -22.65 7.12 -10.12
C PRO A 44 -23.40 8.46 -10.05
N ALA A 45 -24.38 8.65 -10.94
CA ALA A 45 -25.13 9.90 -11.08
C ALA A 45 -26.04 10.22 -9.89
N HIS A 46 -26.58 9.20 -9.21
CA HIS A 46 -27.60 9.35 -8.16
C HIS A 46 -27.04 9.32 -6.73
N LEU A 47 -25.71 9.24 -6.57
CA LEU A 47 -25.09 9.21 -5.25
C LEU A 47 -25.12 10.62 -4.62
N PRO A 48 -25.48 10.76 -3.31
CA PRO A 48 -25.39 12.02 -2.59
C PRO A 48 -23.99 12.65 -2.72
N SER A 49 -23.91 13.98 -2.67
CA SER A 49 -22.65 14.71 -2.88
C SER A 49 -21.56 14.34 -1.85
N GLY A 50 -21.94 14.07 -0.60
CA GLY A 50 -21.03 13.59 0.45
C GLY A 50 -20.44 12.22 0.11
N LEU A 51 -21.29 11.22 -0.11
CA LEU A 51 -20.88 9.88 -0.55
C LEU A 51 -20.13 9.88 -1.90
N ARG A 52 -20.45 10.77 -2.84
CA ARG A 52 -19.71 10.91 -4.09
C ARG A 52 -18.27 11.37 -3.86
N ARG A 53 -18.07 12.43 -3.08
CA ARG A 53 -16.73 12.90 -2.71
C ARG A 53 -15.95 11.82 -1.94
N PHE A 54 -16.65 11.09 -1.08
CA PHE A 54 -16.03 9.99 -0.34
C PHE A 54 -15.63 8.84 -1.26
N LEU A 55 -16.44 8.48 -2.26
CA LEU A 55 -16.11 7.48 -3.27
C LEU A 55 -14.91 7.90 -4.12
N GLU A 56 -14.84 9.17 -4.54
CA GLU A 56 -13.68 9.73 -5.23
C GLU A 56 -12.41 9.61 -4.37
N CYS A 57 -12.51 9.93 -3.07
CA CYS A 57 -11.41 9.76 -2.13
C CYS A 57 -11.02 8.29 -1.99
N CYS A 58 -11.97 7.36 -1.86
CA CYS A 58 -11.71 5.93 -1.77
C CYS A 58 -10.91 5.45 -2.99
N HIS A 59 -11.36 5.80 -4.19
CA HIS A 59 -10.69 5.44 -5.43
C HIS A 59 -9.27 6.03 -5.52
N ALA A 60 -9.12 7.33 -5.25
CA ALA A 60 -7.83 8.00 -5.31
C ALA A 60 -6.83 7.44 -4.28
N GLU A 61 -7.28 7.11 -3.08
CA GLU A 61 -6.41 6.53 -2.06
C GLU A 61 -6.11 5.06 -2.33
N ARG A 62 -7.05 4.28 -2.90
CA ARG A 62 -6.78 2.89 -3.33
C ARG A 62 -5.68 2.83 -4.38
N VAL A 63 -5.70 3.74 -5.37
CA VAL A 63 -4.63 3.85 -6.38
C VAL A 63 -3.26 4.02 -5.69
N LYS A 64 -3.16 4.93 -4.72
CA LYS A 64 -1.91 5.16 -3.98
C LYS A 64 -1.48 3.96 -3.13
N LEU A 65 -2.42 3.24 -2.52
CA LEU A 65 -2.11 2.01 -1.79
C LEU A 65 -1.55 0.94 -2.75
N VAL A 66 -2.16 0.76 -3.93
CA VAL A 66 -1.67 -0.16 -4.96
C VAL A 66 -0.28 0.24 -5.47
N GLU A 67 -0.02 1.54 -5.67
CA GLU A 67 1.32 2.03 -5.99
C GLU A 67 2.35 1.72 -4.90
N SER A 68 1.97 1.89 -3.63
CA SER A 68 2.82 1.51 -2.49
C SER A 68 3.08 0.00 -2.43
N ILE A 69 2.08 -0.85 -2.66
CA ILE A 69 2.25 -2.31 -2.72
C ILE A 69 3.25 -2.67 -3.81
N ARG A 70 3.09 -2.10 -5.02
CA ARG A 70 4.02 -2.32 -6.14
C ARG A 70 5.44 -1.86 -5.81
N ALA A 71 5.59 -0.74 -5.10
CA ALA A 71 6.89 -0.24 -4.67
C ALA A 71 7.55 -1.17 -3.64
N ILE A 72 6.79 -1.65 -2.63
CA ILE A 72 7.27 -2.60 -1.62
C ILE A 72 7.66 -3.93 -2.29
N ALA A 73 6.80 -4.48 -3.16
CA ALA A 73 7.08 -5.70 -3.89
C ALA A 73 8.33 -5.56 -4.76
N LYS A 74 8.49 -4.45 -5.48
CA LYS A 74 9.70 -4.18 -6.26
C LYS A 74 10.95 -4.21 -5.39
N VAL A 75 10.92 -3.63 -4.19
CA VAL A 75 12.04 -3.69 -3.24
C VAL A 75 12.33 -5.14 -2.82
N LEU A 76 11.30 -5.91 -2.45
CA LEU A 76 11.45 -7.33 -2.10
C LEU A 76 12.06 -8.19 -3.22
N TYR A 77 11.88 -7.79 -4.47
CA TYR A 77 12.53 -8.47 -5.59
C TYR A 77 13.94 -7.96 -5.88
N THR A 78 14.16 -6.64 -5.85
CA THR A 78 15.35 -6.00 -6.43
C THR A 78 16.43 -5.59 -5.44
N ASP A 79 16.13 -5.55 -4.15
CA ASP A 79 17.13 -5.26 -3.12
C ASP A 79 18.08 -6.47 -2.97
N PRO A 80 19.40 -6.29 -3.19
CA PRO A 80 20.38 -7.36 -3.12
C PRO A 80 20.53 -7.96 -1.71
N ASP A 81 20.06 -7.28 -0.66
CA ASP A 81 20.17 -7.72 0.72
C ASP A 81 18.98 -8.62 1.14
N VAL A 82 17.92 -8.73 0.31
CA VAL A 82 16.75 -9.58 0.59
C VAL A 82 17.11 -11.05 0.80
N PRO A 83 17.97 -11.68 -0.04
CA PRO A 83 18.45 -13.04 0.21
C PRO A 83 19.23 -13.20 1.53
N LEU A 84 19.69 -12.09 2.11
CA LEU A 84 20.36 -12.04 3.41
C LEU A 84 19.39 -11.78 4.56
N GLY A 85 18.08 -11.77 4.29
CA GLY A 85 17.02 -11.62 5.29
C GLY A 85 16.66 -10.18 5.65
N CYS A 86 17.19 -9.18 4.95
CA CYS A 86 16.87 -7.78 5.23
C CYS A 86 16.66 -6.91 3.99
N VAL A 87 16.03 -5.76 4.20
CA VAL A 87 15.78 -4.71 3.20
C VAL A 87 16.42 -3.42 3.68
N ARG A 88 17.25 -2.82 2.83
CA ARG A 88 17.90 -1.52 3.08
C ARG A 88 17.49 -0.45 2.08
N ASP A 89 16.75 -0.80 1.03
CA ASP A 89 16.28 0.15 0.03
C ASP A 89 15.38 1.23 0.66
N PHE A 90 15.77 2.50 0.47
CA PHE A 90 15.03 3.66 0.95
C PHE A 90 13.61 3.75 0.38
N ARG A 91 13.38 3.17 -0.82
CA ARG A 91 12.06 3.12 -1.47
C ARG A 91 11.01 2.42 -0.60
N TYR A 92 11.40 1.45 0.22
CA TYR A 92 10.49 0.82 1.18
C TYR A 92 9.93 1.85 2.15
N ARG A 93 10.79 2.70 2.73
CA ARG A 93 10.37 3.74 3.68
C ARG A 93 9.39 4.71 3.04
N VAL A 94 9.71 5.18 1.84
CA VAL A 94 8.84 6.08 1.07
C VAL A 94 7.49 5.43 0.81
N ALA A 95 7.47 4.16 0.39
CA ALA A 95 6.23 3.43 0.13
C ALA A 95 5.35 3.28 1.38
N VAL A 96 5.96 3.00 2.55
CA VAL A 96 5.26 2.94 3.84
C VAL A 96 4.64 4.28 4.22
N PHE A 97 5.39 5.38 4.11
CA PHE A 97 4.86 6.70 4.42
C PHE A 97 3.76 7.14 3.45
N ASN A 98 3.88 6.81 2.16
CA ASN A 98 2.84 7.08 1.16
C ASN A 98 1.57 6.29 1.46
N ALA A 99 1.70 5.01 1.82
CA ALA A 99 0.57 4.16 2.18
C ALA A 99 -0.14 4.70 3.43
N TRP A 100 0.63 5.11 4.44
CA TRP A 100 0.07 5.72 5.64
C TRP A 100 -0.63 7.04 5.36
N ALA A 101 -0.01 7.93 4.57
CA ALA A 101 -0.62 9.18 4.19
C ALA A 101 -1.94 8.97 3.43
N ALA A 102 -2.03 7.91 2.62
CA ALA A 102 -3.25 7.52 1.94
C ALA A 102 -4.33 7.03 2.91
N ALA A 103 -3.97 6.09 3.78
CA ALA A 103 -4.86 5.59 4.84
C ALA A 103 -5.39 6.74 5.74
N SER A 104 -4.52 7.66 6.17
CA SER A 104 -4.92 8.81 7.00
C SER A 104 -5.78 9.84 6.27
N ARG A 105 -5.64 10.00 4.94
CA ARG A 105 -6.56 10.86 4.16
C ARG A 105 -7.93 10.23 4.03
N TRP A 106 -7.96 8.92 3.73
CA TRP A 106 -9.21 8.18 3.68
C TRP A 106 -9.95 8.20 5.03
N GLN A 107 -9.25 7.94 6.14
CA GLN A 107 -9.83 8.00 7.50
C GLN A 107 -10.42 9.38 7.81
N ARG A 108 -9.71 10.46 7.51
CA ARG A 108 -10.24 11.83 7.67
C ARG A 108 -11.46 12.07 6.79
N SER A 109 -11.49 11.52 5.58
CA SER A 109 -12.67 11.63 4.72
C SER A 109 -13.87 10.91 5.32
N LEU A 110 -13.67 9.74 5.94
CA LEU A 110 -14.71 8.98 6.64
C LEU A 110 -15.24 9.75 7.86
N GLU A 111 -14.36 10.35 8.66
CA GLU A 111 -14.71 11.18 9.82
C GLU A 111 -15.48 12.45 9.44
N SER A 112 -15.24 12.97 8.24
CA SER A 112 -15.91 14.16 7.72
C SER A 112 -17.31 13.91 7.14
N LEU A 113 -17.74 12.65 7.04
CA LEU A 113 -19.09 12.32 6.60
C LEU A 113 -20.13 12.75 7.64
N ASP A 114 -21.28 13.21 7.15
CA ASP A 114 -22.42 13.51 8.00
C ASP A 114 -23.04 12.22 8.60
N GLU A 115 -23.94 12.39 9.56
CA GLU A 115 -24.58 11.25 10.24
C GLU A 115 -25.39 10.37 9.29
N VAL A 116 -26.02 10.97 8.28
CA VAL A 116 -26.89 10.28 7.32
C VAL A 116 -26.06 9.38 6.40
N ASP A 117 -24.97 9.90 5.86
CA ASP A 117 -24.04 9.17 5.01
C ASP A 117 -23.32 8.08 5.79
N ARG A 118 -22.96 8.32 7.07
CA ARG A 118 -22.41 7.28 7.95
C ARG A 118 -23.40 6.14 8.20
N HIS A 119 -24.67 6.46 8.46
CA HIS A 119 -25.71 5.44 8.60
C HIS A 119 -25.92 4.64 7.30
N ARG A 120 -25.82 5.29 6.14
CA ARG A 120 -25.87 4.61 4.83
C ARG A 120 -24.69 3.67 4.63
N LEU A 121 -23.49 4.04 5.06
CA LEU A 121 -22.34 3.13 5.03
C LEU A 121 -22.55 1.92 5.95
N LEU A 122 -23.05 2.15 7.17
CA LEU A 122 -23.36 1.06 8.11
C LEU A 122 -24.41 0.09 7.56
N SER A 123 -25.47 0.60 6.91
CA SER A 123 -26.50 -0.26 6.29
C SER A 123 -25.98 -1.07 5.10
N LEU A 124 -24.87 -0.66 4.49
CA LEU A 124 -24.13 -1.44 3.49
C LEU A 124 -23.18 -2.46 4.10
N GLY A 125 -23.21 -2.64 5.42
CA GLY A 125 -22.32 -3.54 6.14
C GLY A 125 -20.87 -3.06 6.14
N PHE A 126 -20.64 -1.74 6.11
CA PHE A 126 -19.33 -1.15 6.33
C PHE A 126 -19.26 -0.58 7.75
N ASP A 127 -18.43 -1.18 8.61
CA ASP A 127 -18.16 -0.67 9.95
C ASP A 127 -16.87 0.17 9.95
N PRO A 128 -16.94 1.49 10.23
CA PRO A 128 -15.77 2.35 10.41
C PRO A 128 -14.72 1.81 11.42
N ARG A 129 -15.13 0.99 12.39
CA ARG A 129 -14.22 0.40 13.38
C ARG A 129 -13.35 -0.72 12.80
N GLU A 130 -13.82 -1.40 11.76
CA GLU A 130 -13.01 -2.39 11.03
C GLU A 130 -11.86 -1.72 10.29
N VAL A 131 -12.10 -0.54 9.72
CA VAL A 131 -11.07 0.28 9.07
C VAL A 131 -9.94 0.67 10.02
N LEU A 132 -10.29 1.13 11.22
CA LEU A 132 -9.32 1.50 12.24
C LEU A 132 -8.46 0.30 12.65
N ARG A 133 -9.08 -0.89 12.81
CA ARG A 133 -8.38 -2.14 13.08
C ARG A 133 -7.43 -2.52 11.95
N SER A 134 -7.87 -2.48 10.70
CA SER A 134 -7.02 -2.81 9.54
C SER A 134 -5.84 -1.84 9.37
N SER A 135 -5.99 -0.58 9.81
CA SER A 135 -4.92 0.41 9.74
C SER A 135 -3.87 0.31 10.86
N ALA A 136 -4.15 -0.43 11.94
CA ALA A 136 -3.29 -0.49 13.12
C ALA A 136 -1.91 -1.09 12.81
N THR A 137 -1.88 -2.18 12.03
CA THR A 137 -0.63 -2.84 11.60
C THR A 137 0.23 -1.93 10.73
N LEU A 138 -0.39 -1.14 9.85
CA LEU A 138 0.32 -0.14 9.06
C LEU A 138 0.85 0.99 9.95
N GLY A 139 0.06 1.45 10.94
CA GLY A 139 0.49 2.43 11.93
C GLY A 139 1.72 1.98 12.73
N GLU A 140 1.78 0.70 13.11
CA GLU A 140 2.96 0.11 13.73
C GLU A 140 4.18 0.17 12.80
N SER A 141 3.99 -0.27 11.55
CA SER A 141 5.04 -0.29 10.54
C SER A 141 5.63 1.10 10.30
N VAL A 142 4.79 2.14 10.30
CA VAL A 142 5.19 3.55 10.18
C VAL A 142 5.96 4.02 11.40
N ARG A 143 5.51 3.66 12.60
CA ARG A 143 6.20 4.01 13.85
C ARG A 143 7.60 3.39 13.91
N VAL A 144 7.72 2.12 13.54
CA VAL A 144 9.03 1.44 13.43
C VAL A 144 9.89 2.13 12.37
N THR A 145 9.34 2.38 11.18
CA THR A 145 10.06 2.98 10.05
C THR A 145 10.54 4.42 10.33
N SER A 146 9.75 5.21 11.05
CA SER A 146 10.08 6.61 11.38
C SER A 146 11.13 6.74 12.48
N ARG A 147 11.22 5.76 13.39
CA ARG A 147 12.24 5.72 14.45
C ARG A 147 13.57 5.11 13.98
N ALA A 148 13.53 4.37 12.88
CA ALA A 148 14.71 3.71 12.33
C ALA A 148 15.72 4.73 11.78
N ARG A 149 17.00 4.58 12.11
CA ARG A 149 18.09 5.43 11.60
C ARG A 149 18.21 5.32 10.08
N ALA A 150 18.87 6.28 9.45
CA ALA A 150 19.18 6.20 8.02
C ALA A 150 19.93 4.89 7.72
N LEU A 151 19.49 4.16 6.68
CA LEU A 151 20.05 2.87 6.25
C LEU A 151 19.91 1.70 7.23
N GLU A 152 19.12 1.86 8.31
CA GLU A 152 18.80 0.73 9.19
C GLU A 152 18.02 -0.34 8.41
N PRO A 153 18.48 -1.61 8.45
CA PRO A 153 17.86 -2.71 7.74
C PRO A 153 16.53 -3.11 8.38
N PHE A 154 15.53 -3.40 7.56
CA PHE A 154 14.27 -4.01 7.98
C PHE A 154 14.30 -5.50 7.71
N ALA A 155 13.81 -6.32 8.64
CA ALA A 155 13.64 -7.75 8.39
C ALA A 155 12.66 -7.98 7.24
N VAL A 156 12.98 -8.91 6.33
CA VAL A 156 12.13 -9.23 5.17
C VAL A 156 10.72 -9.61 5.59
N ASP A 157 10.56 -10.37 6.68
CA ASP A 157 9.24 -10.75 7.19
C ASP A 157 8.45 -9.55 7.71
N GLY A 158 9.12 -8.58 8.33
CA GLY A 158 8.49 -7.32 8.71
C GLY A 158 7.99 -6.53 7.49
N VAL A 159 8.81 -6.48 6.43
CA VAL A 159 8.41 -5.83 5.16
C VAL A 159 7.22 -6.53 4.50
N ARG A 160 7.16 -7.87 4.57
CA ARG A 160 6.01 -8.67 4.07
C ARG A 160 4.74 -8.39 4.86
N ILE A 161 4.82 -8.38 6.20
CA ILE A 161 3.68 -8.02 7.06
C ILE A 161 3.17 -6.62 6.72
N THR A 162 4.07 -5.66 6.49
CA THR A 162 3.67 -4.32 6.05
C THR A 162 2.99 -4.36 4.68
N CYS A 163 3.50 -5.15 3.72
CA CYS A 163 2.87 -5.32 2.40
C CYS A 163 1.45 -5.87 2.53
N GLU A 164 1.27 -6.95 3.30
CA GLU A 164 -0.03 -7.57 3.58
C GLU A 164 -1.02 -6.58 4.21
N ALA A 165 -0.55 -5.75 5.15
CA ALA A 165 -1.39 -4.72 5.76
C ALA A 165 -1.85 -3.66 4.75
N VAL A 166 -0.98 -3.25 3.80
CA VAL A 166 -1.36 -2.30 2.75
C VAL A 166 -2.32 -2.95 1.74
N GLU A 167 -2.10 -4.22 1.39
CA GLU A 167 -3.01 -5.00 0.55
C GLU A 167 -4.40 -5.14 1.15
N GLU A 168 -4.49 -5.42 2.46
CA GLU A 168 -5.76 -5.51 3.16
C GLU A 168 -6.54 -4.19 3.09
N LEU A 169 -5.87 -3.07 3.32
CA LEU A 169 -6.49 -1.74 3.20
C LEU A 169 -6.96 -1.45 1.77
N ALA A 170 -6.18 -1.83 0.76
CA ALA A 170 -6.57 -1.68 -0.64
C ALA A 170 -7.81 -2.53 -0.99
N ARG A 171 -7.89 -3.76 -0.47
CA ARG A 171 -9.06 -4.65 -0.62
C ARG A 171 -10.31 -4.10 0.06
N VAL A 172 -10.17 -3.51 1.25
CA VAL A 172 -11.29 -2.85 1.94
C VAL A 172 -11.84 -1.69 1.10
N LEU A 173 -10.96 -0.84 0.54
CA LEU A 173 -11.38 0.24 -0.35
C LEU A 173 -12.06 -0.27 -1.62
N GLU A 174 -11.55 -1.34 -2.23
CA GLU A 174 -12.16 -1.96 -3.42
C GLU A 174 -13.58 -2.48 -3.15
N LEU A 175 -13.78 -3.18 -2.03
CA LEU A 175 -15.10 -3.68 -1.63
C LEU A 175 -16.08 -2.54 -1.37
N LEU A 176 -15.61 -1.47 -0.73
CA LEU A 176 -16.41 -0.28 -0.45
C LEU A 176 -16.79 0.46 -1.73
N GLU A 177 -15.83 0.66 -2.63
CA GLU A 177 -16.03 1.21 -3.97
C GLU A 177 -17.12 0.42 -4.73
N ALA A 178 -17.02 -0.91 -4.76
CA ALA A 178 -17.98 -1.76 -5.43
C ALA A 178 -19.39 -1.63 -4.85
N ARG A 179 -19.52 -1.59 -3.51
CA ARG A 179 -20.82 -1.43 -2.83
C ARG A 179 -21.46 -0.06 -3.08
N LEU A 180 -20.67 1.01 -3.02
CA LEU A 180 -21.14 2.37 -3.29
C LEU A 180 -21.54 2.56 -4.76
N CYS A 181 -20.77 1.99 -5.68
CA CYS A 181 -21.13 1.96 -7.09
C CYS A 181 -22.44 1.22 -7.32
N ALA A 182 -22.63 0.04 -6.71
CA ALA A 182 -23.88 -0.72 -6.84
C ALA A 182 -25.10 0.06 -6.35
N LEU A 183 -24.98 0.81 -5.25
CA LEU A 183 -26.05 1.68 -4.78
C LEU A 183 -26.43 2.78 -5.78
N GLY A 184 -25.43 3.43 -6.38
CA GLY A 184 -25.65 4.55 -7.27
C GLY A 184 -26.35 4.18 -8.60
N HIS A 185 -26.46 2.89 -8.93
CA HIS A 185 -27.20 2.37 -10.08
C HIS A 185 -28.69 2.08 -9.76
N HIS A 186 -29.10 2.10 -8.49
CA HIS A 186 -30.48 1.81 -8.08
C HIS A 186 -31.20 3.07 -7.60
N PRO A 187 -31.96 3.77 -8.49
CA PRO A 187 -32.57 5.06 -8.17
C PRO A 187 -33.61 5.01 -7.03
N TYR A 188 -34.18 3.83 -6.74
CA TYR A 188 -35.22 3.66 -5.72
C TYR A 188 -34.72 3.21 -4.33
N ARG A 189 -33.40 3.04 -4.14
CA ARG A 189 -32.81 2.67 -2.83
C ARG A 189 -32.15 3.83 -2.09
N ALA A 190 -32.18 5.04 -2.67
CA ALA A 190 -31.53 6.23 -2.12
C ALA A 190 -32.45 7.13 -1.27
N CYS A 191 -33.74 6.77 -1.17
CA CYS A 191 -34.74 7.44 -0.33
C CYS A 191 -34.79 6.84 1.06
#